data_AF-A0A512E4R1-F1
#
_entry.id   AF-A0A512E4R1-F1
#
_cell.length_a   1.000
_cell.length_b   1.000
_cell.length_c   1.000
_cell.angle_alpha   90.00
_cell.angle_beta   90.00
_cell.angle_gamma   90.00
#
_symmetry.space_group_name_H-M   'P 1'
#
loop_
_entity.id
_entity.type
_entity.pdbx_description
1 polymer ?
#
loop_
_entity_poly.entity_id
_entity_poly.type
_entity_poly.pdbx_seq_one_letter_code
_entity_poly.pdbx_strand_id
1 'polypeptide(L)'
;MHPELAVRRLGVLNTKLENHKAALQGWFDTLDSHLYRLYLITGKDDFAKALPLIRRLREETAAVDGTSLDQVQGLQELGQQLNHVMCVLSDLAETQSEAEPDPKQ
;
A
#
# COMPACT_ATOMS: atom_id res chain seq x y z
N MET A 1 -14.90 35.68 -16.15
CA MET A 1 -14.36 34.55 -15.38
C MET A 1 -13.85 35.07 -14.04
N HIS A 2 -14.18 34.43 -12.91
CA HIS A 2 -13.79 34.89 -11.57
C HIS A 2 -12.51 34.17 -11.09
N PRO A 3 -11.33 34.81 -11.16
CA PRO A 3 -10.05 34.19 -10.83
C PRO A 3 -9.97 33.74 -9.35
N GLU A 4 -10.62 34.45 -8.45
CA GLU A 4 -10.67 34.12 -7.02
C GLU A 4 -11.36 32.77 -6.73
N LEU A 5 -12.38 32.41 -7.52
CA LEU A 5 -13.07 31.12 -7.39
C LEU A 5 -12.19 29.97 -7.89
N ALA A 6 -11.38 30.20 -8.93
CA ALA A 6 -10.43 29.20 -9.45
C ALA A 6 -9.31 28.91 -8.43
N VAL A 7 -8.76 29.96 -7.80
CA VAL A 7 -7.73 29.82 -6.75
C VAL A 7 -8.28 29.07 -5.53
N ARG A 8 -9.49 29.40 -5.06
CA ARG A 8 -10.12 28.67 -3.95
C ARG A 8 -10.37 27.20 -4.28
N ARG A 9 -10.83 26.89 -5.49
CA ARG A 9 -11.02 25.49 -5.93
C ARG A 9 -9.71 24.72 -5.97
N LEU A 10 -8.64 25.32 -6.47
CA LEU A 10 -7.30 24.73 -6.47
C LEU A 10 -6.82 24.42 -5.03
N GLY A 11 -6.99 25.37 -4.12
CA GLY A 11 -6.65 25.19 -2.71
C GLY A 11 -7.38 24.01 -2.06
N VAL A 12 -8.70 23.89 -2.29
CA VAL A 12 -9.49 22.77 -1.78
C VAL A 12 -9.04 21.42 -2.37
N LEU A 13 -8.74 21.37 -3.67
CA LEU A 13 -8.26 20.14 -4.32
C LEU A 13 -6.88 19.74 -3.77
N ASN A 14 -5.99 20.69 -3.54
CA ASN A 14 -4.68 20.43 -2.96
C ASN A 14 -4.79 19.90 -1.52
N THR A 15 -5.62 20.52 -0.68
CA THR A 15 -5.88 20.00 0.68
C THR A 15 -6.43 18.58 0.65
N LYS A 16 -7.34 18.27 -0.29
CA LYS A 16 -7.84 16.91 -0.47
C LYS A 16 -6.71 15.96 -0.85
N LEU A 17 -5.88 16.30 -1.82
CA LEU A 17 -4.75 15.45 -2.24
C LEU A 17 -3.83 15.13 -1.06
N GLU A 18 -3.42 16.15 -0.30
CA GLU A 18 -2.55 15.97 0.87
C GLU A 18 -3.20 15.10 1.96
N ASN A 19 -4.50 15.24 2.20
CA ASN A 19 -5.21 14.35 3.13
C ASN A 19 -5.22 12.89 2.66
N HIS A 20 -5.40 12.64 1.34
CA HIS A 20 -5.35 11.28 0.80
C HIS A 20 -3.93 10.70 0.86
N LYS A 21 -2.90 11.51 0.58
CA LYS A 21 -1.50 11.12 0.73
C LYS A 21 -1.21 10.72 2.17
N ALA A 22 -1.58 11.56 3.15
CA ALA A 22 -1.39 11.25 4.57
C ALA A 22 -2.12 9.95 4.99
N ALA A 23 -3.34 9.74 4.52
CA ALA A 23 -4.07 8.50 4.78
C ALA A 23 -3.32 7.28 4.21
N LEU A 24 -2.90 7.33 2.93
CA LEU A 24 -2.14 6.25 2.29
C LEU A 24 -0.83 5.94 3.03
N GLN A 25 -0.11 6.97 3.49
CA GLN A 25 1.10 6.80 4.29
C GLN A 25 0.83 5.99 5.57
N GLY A 26 -0.24 6.34 6.31
CA GLY A 26 -0.64 5.59 7.51
C GLY A 26 -1.04 4.13 7.22
N TRP A 27 -1.67 3.88 6.07
CA TRP A 27 -1.95 2.51 5.62
C TRP A 27 -0.67 1.72 5.32
N PHE A 28 0.32 2.34 4.66
CA PHE A 28 1.61 1.70 4.39
C PHE A 28 2.39 1.39 5.68
N ASP A 29 2.38 2.29 6.67
CA ASP A 29 3.01 2.05 7.98
C ASP A 29 2.41 0.84 8.69
N THR A 30 1.08 0.73 8.63
CA THR A 30 0.34 -0.40 9.21
C THR A 30 0.70 -1.71 8.49
N LEU A 31 0.74 -1.69 7.16
CA LEU A 31 1.03 -2.88 6.36
C LEU A 31 2.48 -3.36 6.54
N ASP A 32 3.44 -2.44 6.50
CA ASP A 32 4.87 -2.72 6.73
C ASP A 32 5.07 -3.37 8.11
N SER A 33 4.44 -2.81 9.15
CA SER A 33 4.50 -3.34 10.52
C SER A 33 3.94 -4.76 10.62
N HIS A 34 2.79 -5.02 9.99
CA HIS A 34 2.17 -6.36 10.02
C HIS A 34 2.98 -7.39 9.26
N LEU A 35 3.46 -7.07 8.06
CA LEU A 35 4.28 -7.98 7.27
C LEU A 35 5.61 -8.28 7.95
N TYR A 36 6.25 -7.27 8.53
CA TYR A 36 7.47 -7.48 9.30
C TYR A 36 7.22 -8.36 10.54
N ARG A 37 6.10 -8.15 11.24
CA ARG A 37 5.72 -9.01 12.37
C ARG A 37 5.45 -10.45 11.93
N LEU A 38 4.77 -10.65 10.81
CA LEU A 38 4.54 -11.99 10.24
C LEU A 38 5.84 -12.67 9.85
N TYR A 39 6.78 -11.93 9.25
CA TYR A 39 8.13 -12.43 9.01
C TYR A 39 8.81 -12.89 10.30
N LEU A 40 8.80 -12.07 11.36
CA LEU A 40 9.42 -12.44 12.64
C LEU A 40 8.77 -13.65 13.31
N ILE A 41 7.45 -13.80 13.21
CA ILE A 41 6.71 -14.91 13.83
C ILE A 41 6.89 -16.21 13.04
N THR A 42 6.84 -16.14 11.71
CA THR A 42 6.81 -17.33 10.84
C THR A 42 8.17 -17.71 10.27
N GLY A 43 9.15 -16.81 10.30
CA GLY A 43 10.44 -16.96 9.61
C GLY A 43 10.35 -16.98 8.09
N LYS A 44 9.17 -16.71 7.50
CA LYS A 44 8.96 -16.78 6.05
C LYS A 44 9.40 -15.50 5.35
N ASP A 45 10.43 -15.62 4.52
CA ASP A 45 10.98 -14.50 3.75
C ASP A 45 9.96 -13.85 2.80
N ASP A 46 8.90 -14.56 2.41
CA ASP A 46 7.88 -14.02 1.49
C ASP A 46 7.20 -12.76 2.04
N PHE A 47 6.99 -12.67 3.36
CA PHE A 47 6.48 -11.45 3.98
C PHE A 47 7.49 -10.31 3.95
N ALA A 48 8.79 -10.60 4.11
CA ALA A 48 9.86 -9.60 4.03
C ALA A 48 10.07 -9.10 2.59
N LYS A 49 9.87 -9.96 1.59
CA LYS A 49 9.98 -9.61 0.16
C LYS A 49 8.93 -8.60 -0.30
N ALA A 50 7.83 -8.44 0.41
CA ALA A 50 6.80 -7.44 0.12
C ALA A 50 7.17 -6.02 0.62
N LEU A 51 8.08 -5.88 1.59
CA LEU A 51 8.45 -4.59 2.20
C LEU A 51 9.07 -3.58 1.21
N PRO A 52 9.96 -3.97 0.27
CA PRO A 52 10.49 -3.04 -0.73
C PRO A 52 9.40 -2.40 -1.60
N LEU A 53 8.33 -3.13 -1.92
CA LEU A 53 7.21 -2.60 -2.70
C LEU A 53 6.44 -1.53 -1.92
N ILE A 54 6.26 -1.72 -0.62
CA ILE A 54 5.63 -0.73 0.28
C ILE A 54 6.48 0.54 0.37
N ARG A 55 7.81 0.40 0.47
CA ARG A 55 8.73 1.57 0.45
C ARG A 55 8.59 2.36 -0.84
N ARG A 56 8.55 1.69 -2.00
CA ARG A 56 8.37 2.36 -3.28
C ARG A 56 7.02 3.06 -3.38
N LEU A 57 5.94 2.42 -2.94
CA LEU A 57 4.60 3.05 -2.86
C LEU A 57 4.61 4.30 -1.98
N ARG A 58 5.37 4.26 -0.87
CA ARG A 58 5.53 5.40 0.04
C ARG A 58 6.21 6.59 -0.66
N GLU A 59 7.30 6.33 -1.36
CA GLU A 59 8.07 7.33 -2.10
C GLU A 59 7.24 7.98 -3.22
N GLU A 60 6.58 7.16 -4.04
CA GLU A 60 5.75 7.63 -5.15
C GLU A 60 4.54 8.42 -4.64
N THR A 61 3.88 7.96 -3.58
CA THR A 61 2.78 8.70 -2.95
C THR A 61 3.22 10.07 -2.45
N ALA A 62 4.43 10.17 -1.87
CA ALA A 62 4.96 11.44 -1.41
C ALA A 62 5.27 12.40 -2.58
N ALA A 63 5.72 11.84 -3.71
CA ALA A 63 6.06 12.58 -4.93
C ALA A 63 4.84 13.05 -5.74
N VAL A 64 3.64 12.48 -5.54
CA VAL A 64 2.42 12.94 -6.23
C VAL A 64 2.11 14.39 -5.88
N ASP A 65 2.12 15.26 -6.89
CA ASP A 65 1.74 16.68 -6.80
C ASP A 65 0.43 17.00 -7.55
N GLY A 66 -0.18 16.00 -8.18
CA GLY A 66 -1.45 16.12 -8.90
C GLY A 66 -1.34 16.83 -10.26
N THR A 67 -0.13 17.12 -10.73
CA THR A 67 0.11 17.79 -12.02
C THR A 67 0.46 16.82 -13.15
N SER A 68 0.91 15.60 -12.81
CA SER A 68 1.34 14.58 -13.76
C SER A 68 0.44 13.35 -13.74
N LEU A 69 -0.11 12.98 -14.91
CA LEU A 69 -0.87 11.75 -15.09
C LEU A 69 0.01 10.51 -14.92
N ASP A 70 1.28 10.60 -15.33
CA ASP A 70 2.23 9.49 -15.26
C ASP A 70 2.51 9.08 -13.81
N GLN A 71 2.58 10.04 -12.88
CA GLN A 71 2.72 9.76 -11.44
C GLN A 71 1.51 9.00 -10.89
N VAL A 72 0.30 9.39 -11.30
CA VAL A 72 -0.94 8.73 -10.88
C VAL A 72 -1.01 7.30 -11.44
N GLN A 73 -0.59 7.11 -12.69
CA GLN A 73 -0.57 5.80 -13.32
C GLN A 73 0.48 4.88 -12.68
N GLY A 74 1.69 5.38 -12.39
CA GLY A 74 2.71 4.62 -11.67
C GLY A 74 2.24 4.18 -10.28
N LEU A 75 1.54 5.06 -9.56
CA LEU A 75 0.95 4.72 -8.26
C LEU A 75 -0.13 3.62 -8.38
N GLN A 76 -0.97 3.69 -9.42
CA GLN A 76 -1.98 2.69 -9.69
C GLN A 76 -1.37 1.31 -9.99
N GLU A 77 -0.34 1.26 -10.82
CA GLU A 77 0.37 0.02 -11.16
C GLU A 77 1.03 -0.61 -9.92
N LEU A 78 1.70 0.20 -9.10
CA LEU A 78 2.28 -0.27 -7.84
C LEU A 78 1.21 -0.75 -6.86
N GLY A 79 0.05 -0.10 -6.82
CA GLY A 79 -1.09 -0.54 -6.01
C GLY A 79 -1.63 -1.90 -6.46
N GLN A 80 -1.71 -2.14 -7.77
CA GLN A 80 -2.10 -3.44 -8.32
C GLN A 80 -1.08 -4.53 -8.00
N GLN A 81 0.23 -4.23 -8.10
CA GLN A 81 1.29 -5.15 -7.72
C GLN A 81 1.19 -5.51 -6.23
N LEU A 82 0.93 -4.53 -5.36
CA LEU A 82 0.78 -4.78 -3.94
C LEU A 82 -0.43 -5.68 -3.65
N ASN A 83 -1.57 -5.39 -4.28
CA ASN A 83 -2.77 -6.22 -4.13
C ASN A 83 -2.48 -7.67 -4.54
N HIS A 84 -1.83 -7.87 -5.69
CA HIS A 84 -1.45 -9.22 -6.14
C HIS A 84 -0.56 -9.95 -5.13
N VAL A 85 0.47 -9.27 -4.60
CA VAL A 85 1.35 -9.83 -3.57
C VAL A 85 0.55 -10.19 -2.30
N MET A 86 -0.36 -9.32 -1.86
CA MET A 86 -1.19 -9.58 -0.68
C MET A 86 -2.12 -10.79 -0.87
N CYS A 87 -2.71 -10.97 -2.06
CA CYS A 87 -3.49 -12.16 -2.37
C CYS A 87 -2.64 -13.43 -2.28
N VAL A 88 -1.46 -13.43 -2.90
CA VAL A 88 -0.55 -14.59 -2.87
C VAL A 88 -0.12 -14.93 -1.44
N LEU A 89 0.17 -13.91 -0.61
CA LEU A 89 0.56 -14.12 0.79
C LEU A 89 -0.60 -14.66 1.64
N SER A 90 -1.83 -14.23 1.38
CA SER A 90 -3.04 -14.76 2.04
C SER A 90 -3.31 -16.21 1.65
N ASP A 91 -3.24 -16.54 0.36
CA ASP A 91 -3.43 -17.91 -0.13
C ASP A 91 -2.37 -18.86 0.47
N LEU A 92 -1.13 -18.40 0.63
CA LEU A 92 -0.05 -19.15 1.28
C LEU A 92 -0.32 -19.41 2.77
N ALA A 93 -1.03 -18.50 3.44
CA ALA A 93 -1.43 -18.67 4.83
C ALA A 93 -2.57 -19.69 4.96
N GLU A 94 -3.57 -19.65 4.06
CA GLU A 94 -4.73 -20.55 4.07
C GLU A 94 -4.35 -22.00 3.71
N THR A 95 -3.57 -22.18 2.64
CA THR A 95 -3.16 -23.52 2.17
C THR A 95 -2.35 -24.29 3.22
N GLN A 96 -1.73 -23.59 4.18
CA GLN A 96 -0.94 -24.21 5.24
C GLN A 96 -1.74 -24.45 6.53
N SER A 97 -2.84 -23.73 6.76
CA SER A 97 -3.75 -24.04 7.87
C SER A 97 -4.50 -25.35 7.67
N GLU A 98 -4.64 -25.82 6.42
CA GLU A 98 -5.23 -27.13 6.09
C GLU A 98 -4.22 -28.29 6.11
N ALA A 99 -2.91 -28.00 6.18
CA ALA A 99 -1.85 -29.00 6.07
C ALA A 99 -1.35 -29.55 7.42
N GLU A 100 -1.90 -29.10 8.56
CA GLU A 100 -1.63 -29.68 9.88
C GLU A 100 -2.51 -30.93 10.07
N PRO A 101 -1.98 -32.17 10.02
CA PRO A 101 -2.78 -33.34 10.29
C PRO A 101 -3.10 -33.39 11.79
N ASP A 102 -4.39 -33.41 12.10
CA ASP A 102 -4.96 -33.73 13.41
C ASP A 102 -4.25 -34.99 13.97
N PRO A 103 -3.49 -34.90 15.08
CA PRO A 103 -2.88 -36.06 15.68
C PRO A 103 -4.00 -36.88 16.31
N LYS A 104 -4.54 -37.83 15.53
CA LYS A 104 -5.52 -38.81 15.98
C LYS A 104 -5.08 -39.39 17.33
N GLN A 105 -5.85 -39.05 18.38
CA GLN A 105 -5.85 -39.75 19.66
C GLN A 105 -6.65 -41.04 19.56
#